data_AF-A0A935H0B7-F1
#
_entry.id   AF-A0A935H0B7-F1
#
_cell.length_a   1.000
_cell.length_b   1.000
_cell.length_c   1.000
_cell.angle_alpha   90.00
_cell.angle_beta   90.00
_cell.angle_gamma   90.00
#
_symmetry.space_group_name_H-M   'P 1'
#
loop_
_entity.id
_entity.type
_entity.pdbx_description
1 polymer ?
#
loop_
_entity_poly.entity_id
_entity_poly.type
_entity_poly.pdbx_seq_one_letter_code
_entity_poly.pdbx_strand_id
1 'polypeptide(L)'
;MNHLALIEKTQSLIAAGDIVGAESALSELADAEGDGALMVVLEQLPPKDILAVIREYDHSKESIVNLLVSPPMFAHAVVIEKQYKDLSRTHLRGMMNAVIFRDGADPVAFLTAIGDLEGGSEALADYFSEKWSRIEAFARTGTFDTVEDDGNMLSEDALYSSAYVPARLEQDEVADQDWMEMAWLLRYQCPDLFIETVLVLRAKARAHDLGLGEYEDGEEDDGKFETSDTDRGKATPAKLDSDEESAI
;
A
#
# COMPACT_ATOMS: atom_id res chain seq x y z
N MET A 1 -28.64 4.08 9.86
CA MET A 1 -28.34 5.29 9.04
C MET A 1 -28.71 5.01 7.58
N ASN A 2 -28.83 6.01 6.70
CA ASN A 2 -28.92 5.75 5.26
C ASN A 2 -27.49 5.61 4.71
N HIS A 3 -27.09 4.40 4.30
CA HIS A 3 -25.72 4.13 3.79
C HIS A 3 -25.31 5.07 2.67
N LEU A 4 -26.25 5.48 1.80
CA LEU A 4 -25.98 6.44 0.72
C LEU A 4 -25.57 7.81 1.27
N ALA A 5 -26.26 8.29 2.30
CA ALA A 5 -25.94 9.57 2.93
C ALA A 5 -24.59 9.52 3.67
N LEU A 6 -24.22 8.36 4.22
CA LEU A 6 -22.89 8.17 4.82
C LEU A 6 -21.80 8.20 3.74
N ILE A 7 -22.00 7.50 2.62
CA ILE A 7 -21.08 7.53 1.48
C ILE A 7 -20.87 8.97 1.00
N GLU A 8 -21.95 9.73 0.74
CA GLU A 8 -21.86 11.13 0.32
C GLU A 8 -21.12 12.00 1.35
N LYS A 9 -21.35 11.77 2.65
CA LYS A 9 -20.65 12.47 3.74
C LYS A 9 -19.16 12.14 3.73
N THR A 10 -18.79 10.87 3.68
CA THR A 10 -17.40 10.39 3.63
C THR A 10 -16.67 10.99 2.43
N GLN A 11 -17.27 10.95 1.24
CA GLN A 11 -16.69 11.54 0.02
C GLN A 11 -16.52 13.05 0.13
N SER A 12 -17.48 13.75 0.73
CA SER A 12 -17.40 15.19 0.95
C SER A 12 -16.27 15.56 1.93
N LEU A 13 -16.07 14.75 2.98
CA LEU A 13 -14.99 14.94 3.95
C LEU A 13 -13.61 14.71 3.30
N ILE A 14 -13.47 13.63 2.52
CA ILE A 14 -12.25 13.35 1.75
C ILE A 14 -11.95 14.49 0.77
N ALA A 15 -12.96 14.94 0.01
CA ALA A 15 -12.80 16.05 -0.92
C ALA A 15 -12.42 17.38 -0.23
N ALA A 16 -12.78 17.54 1.05
CA ALA A 16 -12.37 18.68 1.87
C ALA A 16 -10.99 18.51 2.55
N GLY A 17 -10.33 17.36 2.37
CA GLY A 17 -9.07 17.01 3.02
C GLY A 17 -9.21 16.56 4.48
N ASP A 18 -10.44 16.36 4.98
CA ASP A 18 -10.71 15.90 6.34
C ASP A 18 -10.77 14.37 6.40
N ILE A 19 -9.60 13.73 6.24
CA ILE A 19 -9.48 12.27 6.25
C ILE A 19 -9.83 11.68 7.61
N VAL A 20 -9.45 12.38 8.70
CA VAL A 20 -9.78 11.94 10.07
C VAL A 20 -11.28 12.00 10.31
N GLY A 21 -11.97 13.05 9.85
CA GLY A 21 -13.43 13.12 9.90
C GLY A 21 -14.10 12.04 9.06
N ALA A 22 -13.56 11.74 7.87
CA ALA A 22 -14.06 10.67 7.01
C ALA A 22 -13.94 9.29 7.68
N GLU A 23 -12.78 8.99 8.28
CA GLU A 23 -12.55 7.75 9.01
C GLU A 23 -13.43 7.66 10.26
N SER A 24 -13.54 8.75 11.03
CA SER A 24 -14.44 8.82 12.20
C SER A 24 -15.89 8.52 11.83
N ALA A 25 -16.39 9.03 10.69
CA ALA A 25 -17.75 8.76 10.24
C ALA A 25 -17.97 7.28 9.86
N LEU A 26 -16.94 6.63 9.31
CA LEU A 26 -16.97 5.19 9.00
C LEU A 26 -16.90 4.35 10.28
N SER A 27 -16.07 4.75 11.25
CA SER A 27 -15.95 4.11 12.57
C SER A 27 -17.25 4.20 13.36
N GLU A 28 -17.93 5.35 13.35
CA GLU A 28 -19.25 5.52 13.96
C GLU A 28 -20.29 4.53 13.40
N LEU A 29 -20.22 4.18 12.11
CA LEU A 29 -21.10 3.16 11.53
C LEU A 29 -20.77 1.77 12.09
N ALA A 30 -19.50 1.40 12.18
CA ALA A 30 -19.09 0.13 12.75
C ALA A 30 -19.53 0.01 14.23
N ASP A 31 -19.36 1.08 15.01
CA ASP A 31 -19.79 1.11 16.41
C ASP A 31 -21.31 0.99 16.57
N ALA A 32 -22.09 1.60 15.65
CA ALA A 32 -23.55 1.63 15.73
C ALA A 32 -24.23 0.39 15.12
N GLU A 33 -23.70 -0.14 14.02
CA GLU A 33 -24.35 -1.15 13.17
C GLU A 33 -23.48 -2.40 12.92
N GLY A 34 -22.22 -2.39 13.36
CA GLY A 34 -21.27 -3.50 13.26
C GLY A 34 -20.43 -3.49 11.98
N ASP A 35 -19.34 -4.26 12.00
CA ASP A 35 -18.36 -4.36 10.90
C ASP A 35 -18.99 -4.77 9.56
N GLY A 36 -20.03 -5.62 9.60
CA GLY A 36 -20.74 -6.04 8.39
C GLY A 36 -21.46 -4.90 7.68
N ALA A 37 -21.98 -3.92 8.42
CA ALA A 37 -22.58 -2.73 7.83
C ALA A 37 -21.51 -1.82 7.21
N LEU A 38 -20.38 -1.66 7.89
CA LEU A 38 -19.23 -0.92 7.36
C LEU A 38 -18.69 -1.58 6.08
N MET A 39 -18.55 -2.91 6.04
CA MET A 39 -18.14 -3.64 4.83
C MET A 39 -19.01 -3.32 3.61
N VAL A 40 -20.34 -3.31 3.78
CA VAL A 40 -21.28 -2.96 2.70
C VAL A 40 -21.07 -1.53 2.19
N VAL A 41 -20.69 -0.60 3.08
CA VAL A 41 -20.38 0.79 2.70
C VAL A 41 -19.03 0.87 1.99
N LEU A 42 -17.99 0.21 2.51
CA LEU A 42 -16.67 0.22 1.90
C LEU A 42 -16.68 -0.38 0.50
N GLU A 43 -17.46 -1.44 0.25
CA GLU A 43 -17.65 -2.04 -1.08
C GLU A 43 -18.27 -1.09 -2.13
N GLN A 44 -18.94 -0.02 -1.68
CA GLN A 44 -19.56 0.98 -2.54
C GLN A 44 -18.70 2.24 -2.71
N LEU A 45 -17.68 2.43 -1.88
CA LEU A 45 -16.74 3.53 -2.03
C LEU A 45 -15.82 3.28 -3.23
N PRO A 46 -15.51 4.32 -4.03
CA PRO A 46 -14.55 4.16 -5.11
C PRO A 46 -13.14 3.92 -4.51
N PRO A 47 -12.26 3.16 -5.19
CA PRO A 47 -10.95 2.81 -4.67
C PRO A 47 -10.09 3.99 -4.21
N LYS A 48 -10.20 5.15 -4.88
CA LYS A 48 -9.48 6.38 -4.50
C LYS A 48 -9.87 6.89 -3.12
N ASP A 49 -11.13 6.73 -2.72
CA ASP A 49 -11.64 7.21 -1.44
C ASP A 49 -11.25 6.22 -0.33
N ILE A 50 -11.26 4.91 -0.64
CA ILE A 50 -10.68 3.88 0.24
C ILE A 50 -9.20 4.19 0.47
N LEU A 51 -8.43 4.37 -0.61
CA LEU A 51 -7.00 4.70 -0.57
C LEU A 51 -6.73 5.93 0.30
N ALA A 52 -7.47 7.01 0.09
CA ALA A 52 -7.30 8.27 0.83
C ALA A 52 -7.40 8.08 2.34
N VAL A 53 -8.27 7.16 2.80
CA VAL A 53 -8.36 6.80 4.21
C VAL A 53 -7.19 5.89 4.61
N ILE A 54 -7.04 4.72 3.99
CA ILE A 54 -6.09 3.70 4.47
C ILE A 54 -4.62 4.13 4.41
N ARG A 55 -4.26 5.07 3.51
CA ARG A 55 -2.90 5.61 3.35
C ARG A 55 -2.43 6.44 4.56
N GLU A 56 -3.37 6.98 5.34
CA GLU A 56 -3.08 7.83 6.51
C GLU A 56 -2.88 7.03 7.82
N TYR A 57 -2.94 5.70 7.73
CA TYR A 57 -2.95 4.79 8.87
C TYR A 57 -1.95 3.65 8.65
N ASP A 58 -1.19 3.34 9.69
CA ASP A 58 -0.15 2.30 9.70
C ASP A 58 -0.16 1.56 11.05
N HIS A 59 0.84 0.71 11.33
CA HIS A 59 0.92 -0.01 12.61
C HIS A 59 0.98 0.90 13.85
N SER A 60 1.38 2.17 13.71
CA SER A 60 1.42 3.14 14.81
C SER A 60 0.09 3.88 15.00
N LYS A 61 -0.78 3.86 13.98
CA LYS A 61 -2.06 4.55 13.94
C LYS A 61 -3.07 3.65 13.25
N GLU A 62 -3.76 2.83 14.04
CA GLU A 62 -4.74 1.86 13.55
C GLU A 62 -6.02 2.53 13.04
N SER A 63 -6.67 1.91 12.05
CA SER A 63 -8.01 2.26 11.58
C SER A 63 -8.86 1.00 11.41
N ILE A 64 -10.15 1.08 11.74
CA ILE A 64 -11.10 0.01 11.45
C ILE A 64 -11.21 -0.28 9.95
N VAL A 65 -10.97 0.72 9.10
CA VAL A 65 -10.97 0.54 7.65
C VAL A 65 -9.79 -0.34 7.22
N ASN A 66 -8.62 -0.17 7.82
CA ASN A 66 -7.46 -1.06 7.60
C ASN A 66 -7.71 -2.47 8.09
N LEU A 67 -8.58 -2.67 9.09
CA LEU A 67 -8.96 -4.00 9.60
C LEU A 67 -9.97 -4.73 8.72
N LEU A 68 -10.79 -3.99 7.99
CA LEU A 68 -11.92 -4.54 7.24
C LEU A 68 -11.69 -4.60 5.73
N VAL A 69 -10.81 -3.78 5.16
CA VAL A 69 -10.56 -3.78 3.71
C VAL A 69 -10.27 -5.20 3.21
N SER A 70 -10.99 -5.62 2.17
CA SER A 70 -10.83 -6.94 1.56
C SER A 70 -9.63 -6.97 0.60
N PRO A 71 -9.08 -8.16 0.26
CA PRO A 71 -7.99 -8.25 -0.71
C PRO A 71 -8.24 -7.53 -2.04
N PRO A 72 -9.41 -7.68 -2.70
CA PRO A 72 -9.68 -6.97 -3.96
C PRO A 72 -9.75 -5.44 -3.78
N MET A 73 -10.38 -4.97 -2.71
CA MET A 73 -10.47 -3.51 -2.43
C MET A 73 -9.08 -2.92 -2.19
N PHE A 74 -8.25 -3.62 -1.42
CA PHE A 74 -6.89 -3.19 -1.13
C PHE A 74 -6.02 -3.17 -2.38
N ALA A 75 -6.10 -4.22 -3.22
CA ALA A 75 -5.37 -4.28 -4.47
C ALA A 75 -5.69 -3.08 -5.38
N HIS A 76 -6.97 -2.72 -5.53
CA HIS A 76 -7.37 -1.55 -6.30
C HIS A 76 -6.86 -0.23 -5.72
N ALA A 77 -6.75 -0.11 -4.40
CA ALA A 77 -6.17 1.06 -3.74
C ALA A 77 -4.64 1.13 -3.96
N VAL A 78 -3.95 0.01 -3.83
CA VAL A 78 -2.48 -0.09 -3.98
C VAL A 78 -2.03 0.34 -5.39
N VAL A 79 -2.68 -0.15 -6.45
CA VAL A 79 -2.26 0.16 -7.84
C VAL A 79 -2.41 1.65 -8.20
N ILE A 80 -3.30 2.37 -7.54
CA ILE A 80 -3.49 3.81 -7.76
C ILE A 80 -2.70 4.69 -6.77
N GLU A 81 -1.99 4.11 -5.79
CA GLU A 81 -1.20 4.87 -4.81
C GLU A 81 -0.14 5.74 -5.49
N LYS A 82 0.46 5.25 -6.59
CA LYS A 82 1.45 5.99 -7.38
C LYS A 82 0.98 7.39 -7.82
N GLN A 83 -0.33 7.62 -7.89
CA GLN A 83 -0.91 8.92 -8.24
C GLN A 83 -0.61 10.02 -7.20
N TYR A 84 -0.27 9.64 -5.96
CA TYR A 84 0.15 10.58 -4.90
C TYR A 84 1.57 11.10 -5.09
N LYS A 85 2.39 10.46 -5.95
CA LYS A 85 3.78 10.88 -6.23
C LYS A 85 4.66 11.02 -4.98
N ASP A 86 4.41 10.22 -3.95
CA ASP A 86 5.27 10.14 -2.77
C ASP A 86 6.61 9.48 -3.13
N LEU A 87 7.64 10.30 -3.33
CA LEU A 87 8.97 9.84 -3.69
C LEU A 87 9.65 9.01 -2.59
N SER A 88 9.23 9.17 -1.33
CA SER A 88 9.78 8.37 -0.21
C SER A 88 9.17 6.98 -0.14
N ARG A 89 7.99 6.79 -0.75
CA ARG A 89 7.15 5.58 -0.67
C ARG A 89 6.85 5.17 0.77
N THR A 90 6.95 6.10 1.73
CA THR A 90 6.78 5.80 3.16
C THR A 90 5.34 5.43 3.47
N HIS A 91 4.39 6.17 2.88
CA HIS A 91 2.97 5.88 3.05
C HIS A 91 2.58 4.54 2.43
N LEU A 92 3.06 4.26 1.20
CA LEU A 92 2.84 2.97 0.55
C LEU A 92 3.32 1.81 1.43
N ARG A 93 4.56 1.87 1.93
CA ARG A 93 5.12 0.81 2.78
C ARG A 93 4.35 0.64 4.10
N GLY A 94 4.09 1.74 4.80
CA GLY A 94 3.36 1.72 6.08
C GLY A 94 1.96 1.15 5.92
N MET A 95 1.23 1.58 4.89
CA MET A 95 -0.11 1.09 4.55
C MET A 95 -0.09 -0.41 4.17
N MET A 96 0.85 -0.83 3.30
CA MET A 96 0.94 -2.22 2.87
C MET A 96 1.24 -3.16 4.02
N ASN A 97 2.22 -2.83 4.88
CA ASN A 97 2.54 -3.66 6.04
C ASN A 97 1.35 -3.75 6.99
N ALA A 98 0.73 -2.59 7.30
CA ALA A 98 -0.37 -2.52 8.25
C ALA A 98 -1.62 -3.28 7.80
N VAL A 99 -1.91 -3.34 6.50
CA VAL A 99 -3.09 -4.06 5.97
C VAL A 99 -2.79 -5.54 5.72
N ILE A 100 -1.66 -5.87 5.10
CA ILE A 100 -1.34 -7.24 4.70
C ILE A 100 -1.05 -8.12 5.92
N PHE A 101 -0.33 -7.58 6.91
CA PHE A 101 0.12 -8.33 8.10
C PHE A 101 -0.75 -8.08 9.34
N ARG A 102 -1.94 -7.46 9.18
CA ARG A 102 -2.87 -7.29 10.29
C ARG A 102 -3.31 -8.64 10.88
N ASP A 103 -3.67 -8.63 12.15
CA ASP A 103 -4.17 -9.81 12.83
C ASP A 103 -5.38 -10.42 12.11
N GLY A 104 -5.30 -11.72 11.82
CA GLY A 104 -6.36 -12.47 11.15
C GLY A 104 -6.45 -12.28 9.63
N ALA A 105 -5.56 -11.50 9.01
CA ALA A 105 -5.45 -11.45 7.56
C ALA A 105 -4.80 -12.73 6.98
N ASP A 106 -5.02 -12.93 5.68
CA ASP A 106 -4.30 -13.89 4.85
C ASP A 106 -3.38 -13.10 3.90
N PRO A 107 -2.10 -12.93 4.22
CA PRO A 107 -1.16 -12.17 3.40
C PRO A 107 -1.10 -12.65 1.95
N VAL A 108 -1.22 -13.97 1.71
CA VAL A 108 -1.15 -14.55 0.36
C VAL A 108 -2.37 -14.15 -0.46
N ALA A 109 -3.55 -14.07 0.14
CA ALA A 109 -4.76 -13.59 -0.54
C ALA A 109 -4.62 -12.12 -0.99
N PHE A 110 -4.02 -11.25 -0.16
CA PHE A 110 -3.73 -9.87 -0.53
C PHE A 110 -2.72 -9.76 -1.66
N LEU A 111 -1.60 -10.48 -1.57
CA LEU A 111 -0.58 -10.47 -2.62
C LEU A 111 -1.11 -11.02 -3.95
N THR A 112 -1.94 -12.08 -3.91
CA THR A 112 -2.60 -12.64 -5.10
C THR A 112 -3.51 -11.59 -5.73
N ALA A 113 -4.37 -10.93 -4.94
CA ALA A 113 -5.26 -9.88 -5.46
C ALA A 113 -4.50 -8.69 -6.06
N ILE A 114 -3.36 -8.32 -5.48
CA ILE A 114 -2.47 -7.28 -6.04
C ILE A 114 -1.90 -7.76 -7.39
N GLY A 115 -1.38 -8.99 -7.46
CA GLY A 115 -0.79 -9.55 -8.68
C GLY A 115 -1.79 -9.75 -9.82
N ASP A 116 -3.06 -9.98 -9.50
CA ASP A 116 -4.13 -10.12 -10.50
C ASP A 116 -4.52 -8.78 -11.18
N LEU A 117 -4.12 -7.64 -10.62
CA LEU A 117 -4.39 -6.32 -11.18
C LEU A 117 -3.22 -5.78 -12.01
N GLU A 118 -3.56 -5.13 -13.12
CA GLU A 118 -2.60 -4.34 -13.89
C GLU A 118 -2.00 -3.24 -13.00
N GLY A 119 -0.66 -3.14 -13.00
CA GLY A 119 0.08 -2.25 -12.10
C GLY A 119 0.42 -2.84 -10.73
N GLY A 120 -0.04 -4.05 -10.39
CA GLY A 120 0.27 -4.70 -9.11
C GLY A 120 1.77 -4.92 -8.87
N SER A 121 2.48 -5.48 -9.85
CA SER A 121 3.93 -5.66 -9.80
C SER A 121 4.70 -4.33 -9.81
N GLU A 122 4.13 -3.27 -10.37
CA GLU A 122 4.69 -1.91 -10.30
C GLU A 122 4.61 -1.34 -8.89
N ALA A 123 3.46 -1.46 -8.23
CA ALA A 123 3.28 -1.02 -6.85
C ALA A 123 4.20 -1.79 -5.88
N LEU A 124 4.37 -3.10 -6.09
CA LEU A 124 5.33 -3.89 -5.32
C LEU A 124 6.78 -3.48 -5.58
N ALA A 125 7.12 -3.12 -6.83
CA ALA A 125 8.45 -2.58 -7.13
C ALA A 125 8.67 -1.25 -6.39
N ASP A 126 7.66 -0.38 -6.33
CA ASP A 126 7.73 0.87 -5.56
C ASP A 126 7.92 0.63 -4.06
N TYR A 127 7.22 -0.36 -3.50
CA TYR A 127 7.41 -0.82 -2.12
C TYR A 127 8.88 -1.20 -1.84
N PHE A 128 9.53 -1.92 -2.76
CA PHE A 128 10.92 -2.39 -2.61
C PHE A 128 12.00 -1.42 -3.11
N SER A 129 11.64 -0.23 -3.60
CA SER A 129 12.56 0.73 -4.24
C SER A 129 13.84 1.00 -3.45
N GLU A 130 13.74 1.21 -2.14
CA GLU A 130 14.90 1.45 -1.25
C GLU A 130 15.71 0.19 -0.90
N LYS A 131 15.22 -1.00 -1.26
CA LYS A 131 15.79 -2.30 -0.90
C LYS A 131 16.21 -3.10 -2.15
N TRP A 132 16.35 -2.42 -3.28
CA TRP A 132 16.68 -2.99 -4.59
C TRP A 132 17.82 -4.02 -4.57
N SER A 133 19.01 -3.63 -4.11
CA SER A 133 20.18 -4.52 -4.08
C SER A 133 19.95 -5.77 -3.24
N ARG A 134 19.21 -5.63 -2.13
CA ARG A 134 18.88 -6.72 -1.22
C ARG A 134 17.87 -7.68 -1.81
N ILE A 135 16.90 -7.17 -2.58
CA ILE A 135 15.93 -8.02 -3.31
C ILE A 135 16.62 -8.80 -4.44
N GLU A 136 17.57 -8.18 -5.15
CA GLU A 136 18.40 -8.88 -6.14
C GLU A 136 19.28 -9.96 -5.52
N ALA A 137 19.97 -9.64 -4.42
CA ALA A 137 20.75 -10.61 -3.67
C ALA A 137 19.86 -11.75 -3.17
N PHE A 138 18.70 -11.43 -2.59
CA PHE A 138 17.73 -12.42 -2.16
C PHE A 138 17.33 -13.33 -3.33
N ALA A 139 16.87 -12.78 -4.46
CA ALA A 139 16.49 -13.57 -5.64
C ALA A 139 17.59 -14.57 -6.05
N ARG A 140 18.86 -14.16 -6.00
CA ARG A 140 20.02 -15.02 -6.28
C ARG A 140 20.28 -16.09 -5.23
N THR A 141 20.23 -15.74 -3.95
CA THR A 141 20.80 -16.57 -2.87
C THR A 141 19.75 -17.32 -2.05
N GLY A 142 18.52 -16.81 -1.96
CA GLY A 142 17.51 -17.30 -1.03
C GLY A 142 17.69 -16.83 0.40
N THR A 143 18.62 -15.90 0.66
CA THR A 143 18.96 -15.39 2.00
C THR A 143 19.13 -13.87 1.99
N PHE A 144 19.03 -13.23 3.16
CA PHE A 144 19.18 -11.77 3.33
C PHE A 144 20.58 -11.35 3.83
N ASP A 145 21.62 -12.08 3.45
CA ASP A 145 23.01 -11.79 3.83
C ASP A 145 23.55 -10.57 3.06
N THR A 146 23.99 -9.54 3.79
CA THR A 146 24.48 -8.28 3.23
C THR A 146 25.79 -8.41 2.45
N VAL A 147 26.55 -9.49 2.66
CA VAL A 147 27.79 -9.73 1.90
C VAL A 147 27.52 -9.96 0.40
N GLU A 148 26.29 -10.34 0.07
CA GLU A 148 25.85 -10.67 -1.28
C GLU A 148 25.22 -9.47 -2.01
N ASP A 149 25.07 -8.29 -1.37
CA ASP A 149 24.34 -7.15 -1.96
C ASP A 149 24.96 -6.64 -3.28
N ASP A 150 26.28 -6.77 -3.45
CA ASP A 150 27.03 -6.31 -4.63
C ASP A 150 27.21 -7.38 -5.72
N GLY A 151 26.55 -8.53 -5.60
CA GLY A 151 26.68 -9.62 -6.57
C GLY A 151 26.00 -9.34 -7.90
N ASN A 152 26.41 -10.05 -8.96
CA ASN A 152 25.81 -9.92 -10.28
C ASN A 152 24.32 -10.27 -10.27
N MET A 153 23.54 -9.50 -11.02
CA MET A 153 22.14 -9.76 -11.32
C MET A 153 21.97 -11.13 -12.02
N LEU A 154 20.94 -11.88 -11.64
CA LEU A 154 20.56 -13.10 -12.36
C LEU A 154 20.11 -12.76 -13.79
N SER A 155 20.45 -13.60 -14.77
CA SER A 155 19.76 -13.58 -16.06
C SER A 155 18.26 -13.86 -15.86
N GLU A 156 17.41 -13.45 -16.80
CA GLU A 156 15.98 -13.72 -16.73
C GLU A 156 15.69 -15.22 -16.64
N ASP A 157 16.33 -16.04 -17.48
CA ASP A 157 16.20 -17.51 -17.42
C ASP A 157 16.56 -18.10 -16.04
N ALA A 158 17.60 -17.55 -15.39
CA ALA A 158 18.01 -17.99 -14.06
C ALA A 158 17.03 -17.52 -12.98
N LEU A 159 16.44 -16.33 -13.14
CA LEU A 159 15.39 -15.81 -12.26
C LEU A 159 14.11 -16.67 -12.38
N TYR A 160 13.66 -16.99 -13.60
CA TYR A 160 12.54 -17.93 -13.81
C TYR A 160 12.82 -19.30 -13.19
N SER A 161 14.04 -19.81 -13.35
CA SER A 161 14.44 -21.09 -12.76
C SER A 161 14.43 -21.06 -11.22
N SER A 162 14.58 -19.88 -10.61
CA SER A 162 14.64 -19.71 -9.16
C SER A 162 13.30 -19.93 -8.46
N ALA A 163 12.17 -19.83 -9.17
CA ALA A 163 10.84 -20.09 -8.63
C ALA A 163 10.64 -21.54 -8.13
N TYR A 164 11.43 -22.49 -8.66
CA TYR A 164 11.35 -23.90 -8.28
C TYR A 164 12.34 -24.30 -7.19
N VAL A 165 13.16 -23.35 -6.71
CA VAL A 165 14.16 -23.61 -5.67
C VAL A 165 13.46 -23.56 -4.30
N PRO A 166 13.59 -24.61 -3.47
CA PRO A 166 12.99 -24.61 -2.14
C PRO A 166 13.59 -23.51 -1.26
N ALA A 167 12.79 -23.01 -0.33
CA ALA A 167 13.22 -21.99 0.61
C ALA A 167 14.44 -22.43 1.42
N ARG A 168 15.43 -21.55 1.53
CA ARG A 168 16.61 -21.75 2.38
C ARG A 168 16.43 -21.24 3.80
N LEU A 169 15.48 -20.32 3.97
CA LEU A 169 15.06 -19.76 5.25
C LEU A 169 13.59 -20.12 5.47
N GLU A 170 13.23 -20.46 6.70
CA GLU A 170 11.84 -20.61 7.12
C GLU A 170 11.18 -19.23 7.23
N GLN A 171 9.86 -19.15 7.08
CA GLN A 171 9.13 -17.88 7.19
C GLN A 171 9.30 -17.24 8.57
N ASP A 172 9.27 -18.05 9.63
CA ASP A 172 9.40 -17.60 11.02
C ASP A 172 10.72 -16.85 11.30
N GLU A 173 11.77 -17.10 10.51
CA GLU A 173 13.06 -16.40 10.64
C GLU A 173 13.00 -14.94 10.18
N VAL A 174 11.99 -14.61 9.37
CA VAL A 174 11.81 -13.30 8.72
C VAL A 174 10.42 -12.72 8.97
N ALA A 175 9.65 -13.28 9.91
CA ALA A 175 8.29 -12.86 10.22
C ALA A 175 8.24 -11.56 11.05
N ASP A 176 8.77 -10.48 10.48
CA ASP A 176 8.85 -9.15 11.07
C ASP A 176 7.73 -8.21 10.62
N GLN A 177 6.77 -8.71 9.82
CA GLN A 177 5.68 -7.93 9.22
C GLN A 177 6.19 -6.75 8.36
N ASP A 178 7.41 -6.89 7.83
CA ASP A 178 8.06 -5.89 7.00
C ASP A 178 8.59 -6.53 5.70
N TRP A 179 9.44 -5.79 5.00
CA TRP A 179 9.86 -6.09 3.64
C TRP A 179 10.54 -7.46 3.48
N MET A 180 11.19 -8.01 4.52
CA MET A 180 11.79 -9.35 4.43
C MET A 180 10.72 -10.43 4.36
N GLU A 181 9.71 -10.36 5.23
CA GLU A 181 8.57 -11.26 5.20
C GLU A 181 7.82 -11.13 3.87
N MET A 182 7.58 -9.90 3.41
CA MET A 182 6.90 -9.64 2.15
C MET A 182 7.66 -10.24 0.95
N ALA A 183 8.98 -10.05 0.90
CA ALA A 183 9.82 -10.63 -0.14
C ALA A 183 9.83 -12.17 -0.09
N TRP A 184 9.83 -12.75 1.11
CA TRP A 184 9.75 -14.20 1.31
C TRP A 184 8.41 -14.76 0.81
N LEU A 185 7.29 -14.15 1.20
CA LEU A 185 5.95 -14.54 0.76
C LEU A 185 5.81 -14.46 -0.75
N LEU A 186 6.25 -13.35 -1.35
CA LEU A 186 6.24 -13.19 -2.79
C LEU A 186 7.03 -14.32 -3.45
N ARG A 187 8.28 -14.55 -3.04
CA ARG A 187 9.12 -15.54 -3.73
C ARG A 187 8.58 -16.96 -3.64
N TYR A 188 8.08 -17.37 -2.48
CA TYR A 188 7.78 -18.78 -2.22
C TYR A 188 6.30 -19.12 -2.26
N GLN A 189 5.40 -18.14 -2.10
CA GLN A 189 3.95 -18.32 -2.18
C GLN A 189 3.33 -17.68 -3.43
N CYS A 190 3.93 -16.61 -3.96
CA CYS A 190 3.47 -15.90 -5.17
C CYS A 190 4.60 -15.74 -6.22
N PRO A 191 5.29 -16.82 -6.64
CA PRO A 191 6.55 -16.74 -7.37
C PRO A 191 6.49 -15.97 -8.68
N ASP A 192 5.37 -16.06 -9.42
CA ASP A 192 5.19 -15.33 -10.67
C ASP A 192 5.18 -13.81 -10.41
N LEU A 193 4.44 -13.37 -9.39
CA LEU A 193 4.39 -11.97 -8.96
C LEU A 193 5.76 -11.48 -8.47
N PHE A 194 6.52 -12.33 -7.76
CA PHE A 194 7.88 -12.00 -7.35
C PHE A 194 8.79 -11.74 -8.56
N ILE A 195 8.76 -12.64 -9.55
CA ILE A 195 9.57 -12.51 -10.76
C ILE A 195 9.22 -11.22 -11.50
N GLU A 196 7.92 -10.96 -11.73
CA GLU A 196 7.46 -9.75 -12.38
C GLU A 196 7.89 -8.49 -11.62
N THR A 197 7.73 -8.47 -10.30
CA THR A 197 8.16 -7.37 -9.43
C THR A 197 9.66 -7.11 -9.58
N VAL A 198 10.50 -8.15 -9.56
CA VAL A 198 11.96 -8.02 -9.75
C VAL A 198 12.28 -7.47 -11.14
N LEU A 199 11.59 -7.93 -12.20
CA LEU A 199 11.78 -7.41 -13.56
C LEU A 199 11.39 -5.92 -13.70
N VAL A 200 10.31 -5.49 -13.05
CA VAL A 200 9.92 -4.08 -13.01
C VAL A 200 10.94 -3.26 -12.25
N LEU A 201 11.41 -3.75 -11.10
CA LEU A 201 12.39 -3.06 -10.28
C LEU A 201 13.75 -2.91 -11.02
N ARG A 202 14.15 -3.93 -11.80
CA ARG A 202 15.28 -3.86 -12.77
C ARG A 202 15.10 -2.74 -13.77
N ALA A 203 13.91 -2.62 -14.34
CA ALA A 203 13.61 -1.59 -15.34
C ALA A 203 13.66 -0.19 -14.72
N LYS A 204 13.08 0.00 -13.53
CA LYS A 204 13.11 1.26 -12.79
C LYS A 204 14.55 1.67 -12.42
N ALA A 205 15.35 0.75 -11.90
CA ALA A 205 16.77 1.01 -11.59
C ALA A 205 17.57 1.44 -12.83
N ARG A 206 17.40 0.77 -13.97
CA ARG A 206 18.05 1.17 -15.23
C ARG A 206 17.59 2.55 -15.71
N ALA A 207 16.29 2.86 -15.60
CA ALA A 207 15.77 4.17 -15.97
C ALA A 207 16.36 5.29 -15.08
N HIS A 208 16.46 5.04 -13.78
CA HIS A 208 17.12 5.94 -12.84
C HIS A 208 18.59 6.17 -13.19
N ASP A 209 19.37 5.11 -13.46
CA ASP A 209 20.78 5.22 -13.85
C ASP A 209 21.00 5.97 -15.18
N LEU A 210 20.05 5.88 -16.10
CA LEU A 210 20.06 6.61 -17.37
C LEU A 210 19.58 8.06 -17.23
N GLY A 211 19.18 8.50 -16.03
CA GLY A 211 18.60 9.83 -15.79
C GLY A 211 17.23 10.02 -16.43
N LEU A 212 16.55 8.92 -16.77
CA LEU A 212 15.20 8.88 -17.33
C LEU A 212 14.14 8.74 -16.22
N GLY A 213 14.42 9.29 -15.03
CA GLY A 213 13.55 9.15 -13.84
C GLY A 213 12.10 9.53 -14.11
N GLU A 214 11.19 9.07 -13.25
CA GLU A 214 9.71 9.12 -13.34
C GLU A 214 9.14 10.52 -13.71
N TYR A 215 9.28 10.90 -14.96
CA TYR A 215 8.74 12.11 -15.59
C TYR A 215 7.81 11.77 -16.76
N GLU A 216 7.36 10.53 -16.85
CA GLU A 216 6.40 10.06 -17.85
C GLU A 216 5.23 9.37 -17.15
N ASP A 217 4.38 10.20 -16.54
CA ASP A 217 2.93 9.95 -16.43
C ASP A 217 2.28 11.34 -16.40
N GLY A 218 2.43 12.04 -17.52
CA GLY A 218 1.69 13.25 -17.82
C GLY A 218 0.54 12.90 -18.76
N GLU A 219 -0.60 12.50 -18.22
CA GLU A 219 -1.88 12.66 -18.91
C GLU A 219 -3.04 12.85 -17.90
N GLU A 220 -3.74 13.97 -18.13
CA GLU A 220 -5.02 14.45 -17.59
C GLU A 220 -5.13 14.81 -16.10
N ASP A 221 -5.13 16.13 -15.86
CA ASP A 221 -5.74 16.80 -14.70
C ASP A 221 -7.19 16.31 -14.48
N ASP A 222 -7.36 15.36 -13.56
CA ASP A 222 -8.65 14.80 -13.14
C ASP A 222 -9.27 15.54 -11.94
N GLY A 223 -8.77 16.73 -11.60
CA GLY A 223 -9.18 17.43 -10.39
C GLY A 223 -8.59 16.84 -9.09
N LYS A 224 -7.46 16.13 -9.17
CA LYS A 224 -6.62 15.77 -8.03
C LYS A 224 -6.22 16.99 -7.21
N PHE A 225 -6.62 16.99 -5.94
CA PHE A 225 -6.04 17.88 -4.95
C PHE A 225 -4.66 17.36 -4.55
N GLU A 226 -3.66 18.24 -4.61
CA GLU A 226 -2.35 18.01 -4.00
C GLU A 226 -2.52 17.93 -2.48
N THR A 227 -2.49 16.74 -1.90
CA THR A 227 -2.39 16.55 -0.44
C THR A 227 -0.98 16.84 0.08
N SER A 228 -0.17 17.62 -0.64
CA SER A 228 1.22 17.97 -0.29
C SER A 228 1.36 18.66 1.08
N ASP A 229 0.26 19.15 1.64
CA ASP A 229 0.20 19.68 3.01
C ASP A 229 0.23 18.59 4.10
N THR A 230 -0.14 17.33 3.77
CA THR A 230 0.02 16.16 4.66
C THR A 230 1.44 15.57 4.60
N ASP A 231 2.09 15.61 3.43
CA ASP A 231 3.48 15.13 3.22
C ASP A 231 4.53 15.92 4.03
N ARG A 232 4.17 17.07 4.62
CA ARG A 232 5.06 17.89 5.45
C ARG A 232 4.91 17.67 6.95
N GLY A 233 4.19 16.63 7.38
CA GLY A 233 4.07 16.28 8.80
C GLY A 233 3.32 17.33 9.64
N LYS A 234 2.47 18.15 9.01
CA LYS A 234 1.50 18.94 9.77
C LYS A 234 0.28 18.08 10.02
N ALA A 235 0.13 17.62 11.26
CA ALA A 235 -1.12 17.04 11.73
C ALA A 235 -2.27 17.98 11.35
N THR A 236 -3.29 17.42 10.70
CA THR A 236 -4.53 18.12 10.35
C THR A 236 -5.06 18.80 11.61
N PRO A 237 -5.15 20.14 11.67
CA PRO A 237 -5.81 20.78 12.78
C PRO A 237 -7.28 20.37 12.71
N ALA A 238 -7.75 19.62 13.71
CA ALA A 238 -9.17 19.38 13.91
C ALA A 238 -9.87 20.75 13.83
N LYS A 239 -10.82 20.88 12.91
CA LYS A 239 -11.62 22.09 12.75
C LYS A 239 -12.47 22.21 14.01
N LEU A 240 -11.95 22.90 15.02
CA LEU A 240 -12.72 23.33 16.18
C LEU A 240 -13.81 24.26 15.63
N ASP A 241 -15.05 23.79 15.64
CA ASP A 241 -16.22 24.64 15.43
C ASP A 241 -16.18 25.74 16.50
N SER A 242 -15.75 26.94 16.10
CA SER A 242 -15.77 28.12 16.95
C SER A 242 -17.16 28.76 16.89
N ASP A 243 -18.17 28.04 17.34
CA ASP A 243 -19.52 28.56 17.52
C ASP A 243 -19.99 28.23 18.93
N GLU A 244 -19.33 28.82 19.94
CA GLU A 244 -19.91 29.04 21.27
C GLU A 244 -19.08 30.05 22.07
N GLU A 245 -19.35 31.35 21.91
CA GLU A 245 -19.52 32.27 23.05
C GLU A 245 -19.89 33.68 22.57
N SER A 246 -21.19 33.98 22.62
CA SER A 246 -21.71 35.34 22.67
C SER A 246 -22.69 35.43 23.84
N ALA A 247 -22.17 35.68 25.04
CA ALA A 247 -22.78 36.29 26.24
C ALA A 247 -21.81 36.00 27.40
N ILE A 248 -21.13 36.97 28.02
CA ILE A 248 -21.65 38.03 28.91
C ILE A 248 -20.58 39.12 29.04
#